data_AF-A0A7C2JT13-F1
#
_entry.id   AF-A0A7C2JT13-F1
#
_cell.length_a   1.000
_cell.length_b   1.000
_cell.length_c   1.000
_cell.angle_alpha   90.00
_cell.angle_beta   90.00
_cell.angle_gamma   90.00
#
_symmetry.space_group_name_H-M   'P 1'
#
loop_
_entity.id
_entity.type
_entity.pdbx_description
1 polymer ?
#
loop_
_entity_poly.entity_id
_entity_poly.type
_entity_poly.pdbx_seq_one_letter_code
_entity_poly.pdbx_strand_id
1 'polypeptide(L)' 'MSGEFYEDGVEAGYTVSAPNMLFWQPHYAEPRKTERYKNFMRERGVVAYWLERGWPKVCRPLGSDDFARS' A
#
# COMPACT_ATOMS: atom_id res chain seq x y z
N MET A 1 3.49 0.24 16.62
CA MET A 1 4.66 -0.38 15.94
C MET A 1 5.63 -0.74 17.03
N SER A 2 5.95 -2.03 17.17
CA SER A 2 6.96 -2.52 18.12
C SER A 2 8.36 -2.31 17.56
N GLY A 3 9.38 -2.34 18.42
CA GLY A 3 10.80 -2.28 18.02
C GLY A 3 11.20 -3.42 17.08
N GLU A 4 10.64 -4.63 17.29
CA GLU A 4 10.86 -5.81 16.45
C GLU A 4 10.58 -5.57 14.95
N PHE A 5 9.52 -4.80 14.62
CA PHE A 5 9.19 -4.51 13.21
C PHE A 5 10.28 -3.72 12.48
N TYR A 6 11.10 -2.97 13.22
CA TYR A 6 12.23 -2.23 12.68
C TYR A 6 13.47 -3.11 12.57
N GLU A 7 13.74 -3.93 13.59
CA GLU A 7 14.90 -4.83 13.65
C GLU A 7 14.87 -5.89 12.54
N ASP A 8 13.72 -6.54 12.31
CA ASP A 8 13.53 -7.49 11.20
C ASP A 8 13.82 -6.86 9.83
N GLY A 9 13.45 -5.58 9.67
CA GLY A 9 13.71 -4.82 8.46
C GLY A 9 15.21 -4.60 8.23
N VAL A 10 15.94 -4.25 9.29
CA VAL A 10 17.40 -4.05 9.22
C VAL A 10 18.12 -5.36 8.90
N GLU A 11 17.74 -6.48 9.52
CA GLU A 11 18.34 -7.79 9.24
C GLU A 11 18.08 -8.25 7.79
N ALA A 12 16.91 -7.94 7.24
CA ALA A 12 16.59 -8.19 5.83
C ALA A 12 17.29 -7.22 4.84
N GLY A 13 18.18 -6.34 5.33
CA GLY A 13 18.96 -5.41 4.52
C GLY A 13 18.26 -4.09 4.19
N TYR A 14 17.13 -3.78 4.84
CA TYR A 14 16.46 -2.49 4.69
C TYR A 14 16.98 -1.49 5.73
N THR A 15 17.45 -0.34 5.27
CA THR A 15 17.86 0.77 6.15
C THR A 15 16.69 1.43 6.89
N VAL A 16 15.46 1.23 6.41
CA VAL A 16 14.21 1.67 7.05
C VAL A 16 13.12 0.65 6.76
N SER A 17 12.45 0.17 7.81
CA SER A 17 11.16 -0.51 7.66
C SER A 17 10.07 0.55 7.45
N ALA A 18 9.71 0.79 6.20
CA ALA A 18 8.67 1.75 5.83
C ALA A 18 7.30 1.06 5.91
N PRO A 19 6.40 1.43 6.85
CA PRO A 19 5.06 0.85 6.85
C PRO A 19 4.36 1.21 5.54
N ASN A 20 3.59 0.28 4.97
CA ASN A 20 2.82 0.50 3.73
C ASN A 20 1.93 1.76 3.76
N MET A 21 1.57 2.22 4.97
CA MET A 21 0.85 3.47 5.21
C MET A 21 1.59 4.71 4.69
N LEU A 22 2.92 4.69 4.59
CA LEU A 22 3.70 5.81 4.05
C LEU A 22 3.35 6.08 2.59
N PHE A 23 3.08 5.05 1.77
CA PHE A 23 2.69 5.24 0.37
C PHE A 23 1.41 6.08 0.19
N TRP A 24 0.60 6.21 1.22
CA TRP A 24 -0.64 6.99 1.21
C TRP A 24 -0.44 8.46 1.59
N GLN A 25 0.77 8.85 1.98
CA GLN A 25 1.11 10.27 2.13
C GLN A 25 1.11 10.98 0.75
N PRO A 26 0.76 12.27 0.68
CA PRO A 26 0.65 12.99 -0.59
C PRO A 26 1.90 12.94 -1.47
N HIS A 27 3.09 12.96 -0.86
CA HIS A 27 4.37 12.96 -1.57
C HIS A 27 4.73 11.61 -2.21
N TYR A 28 4.05 10.52 -1.85
CA TYR A 28 4.22 9.19 -2.46
C TYR A 28 3.06 8.84 -3.42
N ALA A 29 2.40 9.84 -4.02
CA ALA A 29 1.31 9.60 -4.96
C ALA A 29 1.75 8.91 -6.27
N GLU A 30 2.93 9.22 -6.81
CA GLU A 30 3.40 8.63 -8.07
C GLU A 30 3.68 7.12 -8.00
N PRO A 31 4.39 6.59 -6.98
CA PRO A 31 4.56 5.15 -6.83
C PRO A 31 3.26 4.35 -6.87
N ARG A 32 2.16 4.92 -6.35
CA ARG A 32 0.85 4.25 -6.31
C ARG A 32 0.21 4.02 -7.68
N LYS A 33 0.66 4.75 -8.70
CA LYS A 33 0.19 4.58 -10.09
C LYS A 33 0.90 3.46 -10.83
N THR A 34 2.05 3.00 -10.32
CA THR A 34 2.85 1.97 -10.99
C THR A 34 2.20 0.60 -10.87
N GLU A 35 2.30 -0.22 -11.92
CA GLU A 35 1.79 -1.60 -11.89
C GLU A 35 2.46 -2.44 -10.79
N ARG A 36 3.72 -2.16 -10.46
CA ARG A 36 4.40 -2.81 -9.34
C ARG A 36 3.66 -2.59 -8.02
N TYR A 37 3.23 -1.36 -7.74
CA TYR A 37 2.49 -1.07 -6.51
C TYR A 37 1.09 -1.67 -6.53
N LYS A 38 0.39 -1.60 -7.67
CA LYS A 38 -0.93 -2.21 -7.80
C LYS A 38 -0.89 -3.73 -7.57
N ASN A 39 0.09 -4.42 -8.15
CA ASN A 39 0.30 -5.85 -7.92
C ASN A 39 0.60 -6.16 -6.46
N PHE A 40 1.50 -5.38 -5.83
CA PHE A 40 1.78 -5.52 -4.40
C PHE A 40 0.51 -5.42 -3.53
N MET A 41 -0.38 -4.47 -3.82
CA MET A 41 -1.63 -4.30 -3.08
C MET A 41 -2.64 -5.44 -3.32
N ARG A 42 -2.67 -6.00 -4.55
CA ARG A 42 -3.50 -7.16 -4.90
C ARG A 42 -3.00 -8.42 -4.18
N GLU A 43 -1.70 -8.71 -4.27
CA GLU A 43 -1.06 -9.89 -3.65
C GLU A 43 -1.24 -9.93 -2.13
N ARG A 44 -1.30 -8.76 -1.48
CA ARG A 44 -1.51 -8.63 -0.04
C ARG A 44 -2.99 -8.59 0.37
N GLY A 45 -3.92 -8.79 -0.56
CA GLY A 45 -5.36 -8.87 -0.30
C GLY A 45 -6.05 -7.55 0.01
N VAL A 46 -5.36 -6.41 -0.14
CA VAL A 46 -5.91 -5.10 0.22
C VAL A 46 -7.05 -4.69 -0.71
N VAL A 47 -6.91 -4.97 -2.02
CA VAL A 47 -7.97 -4.69 -3.01
C VAL A 47 -9.21 -5.53 -2.75
N ALA A 48 -9.04 -6.82 -2.44
CA ALA A 48 -10.15 -7.71 -2.09
C ALA A 48 -10.91 -7.21 -0.85
N TYR A 49 -10.16 -6.78 0.18
CA TYR A 49 -10.74 -6.19 1.38
C TYR A 49 -11.59 -4.94 1.08
N TRP A 50 -11.10 -4.02 0.23
CA TRP A 50 -11.87 -2.82 -0.15
C TRP A 50 -13.09 -3.14 -1.01
N LEU A 51 -13.02 -4.15 -1.87
CA LEU A 51 -14.18 -4.60 -2.65
C LEU A 51 -15.29 -5.14 -1.74
N GLU A 52 -14.94 -5.88 -0.69
CA GLU A 52 -15.90 -6.43 0.28
C GLU A 52 -16.45 -5.35 1.24
N ARG A 53 -15.59 -4.47 1.74
CA ARG A 53 -15.88 -3.59 2.89
C ARG A 53 -16.13 -2.14 2.51
N GLY A 54 -15.90 -1.79 1.24
CA GLY A 54 -15.91 -0.43 0.75
C GLY A 54 -14.52 0.22 0.70
N TRP A 55 -14.40 1.20 -0.17
CA TRP A 55 -13.15 1.92 -0.45
C TRP A 55 -12.91 3.04 0.58
N PRO A 56 -11.65 3.27 1.00
CA PRO A 56 -11.33 4.40 1.87
C PRO A 56 -11.57 5.71 1.12
N LYS A 57 -11.97 6.79 1.83
CA LYS A 57 -12.36 8.09 1.21
C LYS A 57 -11.33 8.67 0.23
N VAL A 58 -10.04 8.36 0.45
CA VAL A 58 -8.89 8.84 -0.35
C VAL A 58 -8.54 7.93 -1.52
N CYS A 59 -9.30 6.87 -1.75
CA CYS A 59 -9.11 5.90 -2.83
C CYS A 59 -10.45 5.58 -3.49
N ARG A 60 -10.47 5.49 -4.82
CA ARG A 60 -11.66 5.08 -5.56
C ARG A 60 -11.31 3.97 -6.54
N PRO A 61 -12.25 3.05 -6.80
CA PRO A 61 -12.08 2.04 -7.84
C PRO A 61 -11.99 2.73 -9.20
N LEU A 62 -11.12 2.19 -10.06
CA LEU A 62 -11.10 2.44 -11.48
C LEU A 62 -11.42 1.12 -12.17
N GLY A 63 -12.70 0.85 -12.42
CA GLY A 63 -13.12 -0.45 -12.93
C GLY A 63 -13.02 -1.57 -11.89
N SER A 64 -12.76 -2.80 -12.34
CA SER A 64 -12.90 -4.02 -11.53
C SER A 64 -11.72 -4.30 -10.60
N ASP A 65 -10.50 -3.92 -11.00
CA ASP A 65 -9.26 -4.36 -10.35
C ASP A 65 -8.20 -3.25 -10.27
N ASP A 66 -8.53 -2.03 -10.68
CA ASP A 66 -7.66 -0.85 -10.60
C ASP A 66 -8.23 0.18 -9.61
N PHE A 67 -7.36 1.08 -9.14
CA PHE A 67 -7.68 2.08 -8.15
C PHE A 67 -6.77 3.30 -8.24
N ALA A 68 -7.32 4.46 -7.91
CA ALA A 68 -6.57 5.70 -7.84
C ALA A 68 -6.91 6.50 -6.59
N ARG A 69 -6.07 7.50 -6.29
CA ARG A 69 -6.42 8.52 -5.30
C ARG A 69 -7.57 9.36 -5.84
N SER A 70 -8.53 9.71 -4.98
CA SER A 70 -9.49 10.79 -5.27
C SER A 70 -8.84 12.17 -5.18
#